data_AF-A0A932EZ60-F1
#
_entry.id   AF-A0A932EZ60-F1
#
_cell.length_a   1.000
_cell.length_b   1.000
_cell.length_c   1.000
_cell.angle_alpha   90.00
_cell.angle_beta   90.00
_cell.angle_gamma   90.00
#
_symmetry.space_group_name_H-M   'P 1'
#
loop_
_entity.id
_entity.type
_entity.pdbx_description
1 polymer ?
#
loop_
_entity_poly.entity_id
_entity_poly.type
_entity_poly.pdbx_seq_one_letter_code
_entity_poly.pdbx_strand_id
1 'polypeptide(L)'
;MADDRSALVQTVRSQAADRLAWERAETHLVDVALRQRLTSLGVEPTTDVGVALMATAMLLAEGSPEFGGDFRDALAEVAHVGLALLAAADEGDCDC
;
A
#
# COMPACT_ATOMS: atom_id res chain seq x y z
N MET A 1 -16.10 8.87 -5.68
CA MET A 1 -15.79 7.89 -4.61
C MET A 1 -15.42 6.51 -5.14
N ALA A 2 -16.31 5.75 -5.80
CA ALA A 2 -15.90 4.47 -6.41
C ALA A 2 -14.87 4.64 -7.54
N ASP A 3 -14.99 5.75 -8.29
CA ASP A 3 -14.08 6.09 -9.39
C ASP A 3 -12.68 6.48 -8.88
N ASP A 4 -12.61 7.34 -7.85
CA ASP A 4 -11.33 7.80 -7.27
C ASP A 4 -10.54 6.65 -6.61
N ARG A 5 -11.21 5.76 -5.87
CA ARG A 5 -10.59 4.55 -5.31
C ARG A 5 -10.06 3.65 -6.44
N SER A 6 -10.83 3.46 -7.51
CA SER A 6 -10.44 2.62 -8.63
C SER A 6 -9.24 3.20 -9.38
N ALA A 7 -9.22 4.51 -9.61
CA ALA A 7 -8.11 5.23 -10.23
C ALA A 7 -6.82 5.12 -9.39
N LEU A 8 -6.94 5.27 -8.06
CA LEU A 8 -5.82 5.08 -7.13
C LEU A 8 -5.25 3.66 -7.21
N VAL A 9 -6.13 2.65 -7.13
CA VAL A 9 -5.72 1.23 -7.21
C VAL A 9 -5.01 0.94 -8.53
N GLN A 10 -5.53 1.43 -9.65
CA GLN A 10 -4.90 1.23 -10.96
C GLN A 10 -3.53 1.90 -11.06
N THR A 11 -3.37 3.09 -10.47
CA THR A 11 -2.09 3.81 -10.45
C THR A 11 -1.03 3.04 -9.65
N VAL A 12 -1.38 2.51 -8.47
CA VAL A 12 -0.42 1.74 -7.67
C VAL A 12 -0.08 0.40 -8.36
N ARG A 13 -1.08 -0.27 -8.98
CA ARG A 13 -0.84 -1.53 -9.71
C ARG A 13 0.05 -1.35 -10.93
N SER A 14 -0.10 -0.27 -11.69
CA SER A 14 0.76 -0.03 -12.86
C SER A 14 2.22 0.18 -12.44
N GLN A 15 2.45 0.90 -11.34
CA GLN A 15 3.79 1.06 -10.76
C GLN A 15 4.36 -0.25 -10.20
N ALA A 16 3.50 -1.14 -9.70
CA ALA A 16 3.90 -2.46 -9.19
C ALA A 16 4.41 -3.40 -10.29
N ALA A 17 3.87 -3.29 -11.50
CA ALA A 17 4.10 -4.23 -12.58
C ALA A 17 5.58 -4.29 -13.00
N ASP A 18 6.29 -3.16 -12.88
CA ASP A 18 7.69 -3.02 -13.28
C ASP A 18 8.69 -3.50 -12.21
N ARG A 19 8.22 -3.95 -11.03
CA ARG A 19 9.09 -4.38 -9.92
C ARG A 19 9.78 -5.71 -10.18
N LEU A 20 11.06 -5.77 -9.83
CA LEU A 20 11.90 -6.96 -9.84
C LEU A 20 11.47 -7.97 -8.78
N ALA A 21 11.85 -9.24 -8.95
CA ALA A 21 11.44 -10.32 -8.04
C ALA A 21 11.91 -10.11 -6.60
N TRP A 22 13.09 -9.52 -6.40
CA TRP A 22 13.63 -9.26 -5.06
C TRP A 22 12.91 -8.09 -4.37
N GLU A 23 12.51 -7.04 -5.09
CA GLU A 23 11.71 -5.91 -4.57
C GLU A 23 10.33 -6.38 -4.11
N ARG A 24 9.74 -7.36 -4.81
CA ARG A 24 8.47 -7.99 -4.40
C ARG A 24 8.64 -8.78 -3.11
N ALA A 25 9.74 -9.52 -2.97
CA ALA A 25 10.03 -10.27 -1.75
C ALA A 25 10.26 -9.33 -0.54
N GLU A 26 10.99 -8.23 -0.75
CA GLU A 26 11.16 -7.18 0.25
C GLU A 26 9.82 -6.57 0.67
N THR A 27 8.98 -6.18 -0.30
CA THR A 27 7.63 -5.65 -0.04
C THR A 27 6.78 -6.61 0.80
N HIS A 28 6.88 -7.92 0.53
CA HIS A 28 6.18 -8.93 1.32
C HIS A 28 6.64 -8.97 2.78
N LEU A 29 7.94 -8.85 3.05
CA LEU A 29 8.46 -8.77 4.42
C LEU A 29 7.95 -7.51 5.14
N VAL A 30 7.86 -6.38 4.43
CA VAL A 30 7.31 -5.13 4.97
C VAL A 30 5.82 -5.27 5.28
N ASP A 31 5.02 -5.90 4.40
CA ASP A 31 3.59 -6.17 4.66
C ASP A 31 3.40 -7.02 5.93
N VAL A 32 4.16 -8.10 6.08
CA VAL A 32 4.11 -8.95 7.28
C VAL A 32 4.45 -8.15 8.53
N ALA A 33 5.51 -7.34 8.49
CA ALA A 33 5.92 -6.51 9.63
C ALA A 33 4.87 -5.43 9.97
N LEU A 34 4.26 -4.80 8.96
CA LEU A 34 3.22 -3.80 9.16
C LEU A 34 2.00 -4.43 9.83
N ARG A 35 1.52 -5.58 9.34
CA ARG A 35 0.36 -6.27 9.92
C ARG A 35 0.60 -6.61 11.40
N GLN A 36 1.77 -7.17 11.72
CA GLN A 36 2.17 -7.41 13.10
C GLN A 36 2.16 -6.13 13.93
N ARG A 37 2.64 -5.02 13.37
CA ARG A 37 2.66 -3.73 14.04
C ARG A 37 1.25 -3.20 14.30
N LEU A 38 0.36 -3.24 13.31
CA LEU A 38 -1.04 -2.82 13.44
C LEU A 38 -1.75 -3.65 14.51
N THR A 39 -1.57 -4.98 14.51
CA THR A 39 -2.09 -5.86 15.55
C THR A 39 -1.56 -5.48 16.94
N SER A 40 -0.26 -5.18 17.08
CA SER A 40 0.32 -4.74 18.36
C SER A 40 -0.25 -3.42 18.88
N LEU A 41 -0.78 -2.58 17.98
CA LEU A 41 -1.40 -1.30 18.29
C LEU A 41 -2.93 -1.41 18.48
N GLY A 42 -3.51 -2.61 18.33
CA GLY A 42 -4.96 -2.81 18.37
C GLY A 42 -5.69 -2.23 17.17
N VAL A 43 -4.99 -2.00 16.05
CA VAL A 43 -5.57 -1.51 14.79
C VAL A 43 -5.87 -2.69 13.89
N GLU A 44 -7.12 -2.81 13.48
CA GLU A 44 -7.54 -3.83 12.52
C GLU A 44 -7.16 -3.41 11.09
N PRO A 45 -6.49 -4.27 10.31
CA PRO A 45 -6.07 -3.96 8.95
C PRO A 45 -7.27 -4.07 7.99
N THR A 46 -8.09 -3.03 7.93
CA THR A 46 -9.26 -2.94 7.05
C THR A 46 -8.91 -2.35 5.68
N THR A 47 -9.84 -2.46 4.73
CA THR A 47 -9.75 -1.82 3.40
C THR A 47 -9.55 -0.31 3.52
N ASP A 48 -10.21 0.34 4.48
CA ASP A 48 -10.09 1.78 4.71
C ASP A 48 -8.68 2.17 5.18
N VAL A 49 -8.06 1.34 6.01
CA VAL A 49 -6.65 1.52 6.41
C VAL A 49 -5.73 1.38 5.20
N GLY A 50 -5.98 0.41 4.33
CA GLY A 50 -5.25 0.25 3.07
C GLY A 50 -5.34 1.48 2.16
N VAL A 51 -6.54 2.04 1.97
CA VAL A 51 -6.76 3.27 1.19
C VAL A 51 -6.08 4.48 1.84
N ALA A 52 -6.17 4.62 3.17
CA ALA A 52 -5.53 5.71 3.89
C ALA A 52 -4.00 5.70 3.76
N LEU A 53 -3.37 4.51 3.77
CA LEU A 53 -1.93 4.35 3.55
C LEU A 53 -1.52 4.77 2.14
N MET A 54 -2.24 4.32 1.11
CA MET A 54 -1.99 4.72 -0.28
C MET A 54 -2.14 6.24 -0.48
N ALA A 55 -3.20 6.83 0.06
CA ALA A 55 -3.45 8.28 -0.05
C ALA A 55 -2.38 9.10 0.68
N THR A 56 -1.94 8.63 1.87
CA THR A 56 -0.88 9.28 2.65
C THR A 56 0.45 9.24 1.89
N ALA A 57 0.79 8.11 1.28
CA ALA A 57 1.99 7.99 0.46
C ALA A 57 2.00 9.00 -0.70
N MET A 58 0.87 9.15 -1.42
CA MET A 58 0.76 10.13 -2.50
C MET A 58 0.85 11.57 -2.00
N LEU A 59 0.16 11.90 -0.91
CA LEU A 59 0.16 13.25 -0.34
C LEU A 59 1.58 13.65 0.11
N LEU A 60 2.30 12.74 0.77
CA LEU A 60 3.68 12.97 1.18
C LEU A 60 4.60 13.10 -0.03
N ALA A 61 4.41 12.32 -1.09
CA ALA A 61 5.21 12.44 -2.31
C ALA A 61 5.03 13.79 -3.02
N GLU A 62 3.80 14.34 -2.99
CA GLU A 62 3.47 15.65 -3.54
C GLU A 62 4.02 16.81 -2.68
N GLY A 63 3.90 16.69 -1.37
CA GLY A 63 4.28 17.73 -0.40
C GLY A 63 5.77 17.77 -0.05
N SER A 64 6.57 16.83 -0.55
CA SER A 64 7.98 16.69 -0.18
C SER A 64 8.91 16.48 -1.39
N PRO A 65 8.86 17.36 -2.41
CA PRO A 65 9.73 17.26 -3.58
C PRO A 65 11.22 17.41 -3.25
N GLU A 66 11.56 18.00 -2.11
CA GLU A 66 12.92 18.18 -1.61
C GLU A 66 13.57 16.90 -1.08
N PHE A 67 12.77 15.87 -0.79
CA PHE A 67 13.28 14.57 -0.38
C PHE A 67 13.47 13.70 -1.64
N GLY A 68 14.71 13.28 -1.89
CA GLY A 68 15.16 12.61 -3.11
C GLY A 68 14.61 11.20 -3.34
N GLY A 69 15.31 10.41 -4.16
CA GLY A 69 14.87 9.07 -4.61
C GLY A 69 14.47 8.13 -3.46
N ASP A 70 15.33 7.97 -2.46
CA ASP A 70 15.11 7.04 -1.34
C ASP A 70 13.80 7.30 -0.58
N PHE A 71 13.39 8.57 -0.45
CA PHE A 71 12.12 8.92 0.18
C PHE A 71 10.93 8.52 -0.68
N ARG A 72 11.03 8.71 -2.00
CA ARG A 72 9.96 8.30 -2.94
C ARG A 72 9.83 6.79 -3.02
N ASP A 73 10.93 6.06 -2.93
CA ASP A 73 10.93 4.60 -2.93
C ASP A 73 10.24 4.06 -1.68
N ALA A 74 10.54 4.63 -0.51
CA ALA A 74 9.85 4.29 0.74
C ALA A 74 8.34 4.60 0.67
N LEU A 75 7.94 5.73 0.09
CA LEU A 75 6.52 6.04 -0.09
C LEU A 75 5.84 5.10 -1.10
N ALA A 76 6.54 4.69 -2.16
CA ALA A 76 6.04 3.70 -3.10
C ALA A 76 5.80 2.35 -2.42
N GLU A 77 6.68 1.92 -1.51
CA GLU A 77 6.48 0.73 -0.67
C GLU A 77 5.26 0.87 0.25
N VAL A 78 5.07 2.02 0.91
CA VAL A 78 3.89 2.26 1.76
C VAL A 78 2.59 2.15 0.94
N ALA A 79 2.56 2.71 -0.27
CA ALA A 79 1.41 2.57 -1.16
C ALA A 79 1.16 1.11 -1.56
N HIS A 80 2.22 0.34 -1.84
CA HIS A 80 2.11 -1.08 -2.18
C HIS A 80 1.57 -1.94 -1.04
N VAL A 81 2.04 -1.69 0.19
CA VAL A 81 1.52 -2.41 1.35
C VAL A 81 0.06 -2.04 1.59
N GLY A 82 -0.30 -0.76 1.43
CA GLY A 82 -1.71 -0.33 1.44
C GLY A 82 -2.56 -1.11 0.45
N LEU A 83 -2.10 -1.27 -0.79
CA LEU A 83 -2.78 -2.07 -1.82
C LEU A 83 -2.92 -3.55 -1.45
N ALA A 84 -1.92 -4.15 -0.80
CA ALA A 84 -1.97 -5.55 -0.35
C ALA A 84 -3.08 -5.79 0.69
N LEU A 85 -3.38 -4.79 1.53
CA LEU A 85 -4.50 -4.85 2.47
C LEU A 85 -5.86 -4.85 1.78
N LEU A 86 -5.99 -4.21 0.61
CA LEU A 86 -7.23 -4.29 -0.19
C LEU A 86 -7.44 -5.66 -0.80
N ALA A 87 -6.40 -6.27 -1.37
CA ALA A 87 -6.52 -7.60 -1.98
C ALA A 87 -6.90 -8.68 -0.95
N ALA A 88 -6.34 -8.59 0.27
CA ALA A 88 -6.69 -9.52 1.35
C ALA A 88 -8.14 -9.34 1.85
N ALA A 89 -8.69 -8.13 1.78
CA ALA A 89 -10.09 -7.88 2.12
C ALA A 89 -11.04 -8.40 1.02
N ASP A 90 -10.68 -8.22 -0.27
CA ASP A 90 -11.46 -8.74 -1.40
C ASP A 90 -11.45 -10.29 -1.45
N GLU A 91 -10.37 -10.95 -0.99
CA GLU A 91 -10.31 -12.42 -0.84
C GLU A 91 -11.13 -12.94 0.35
N GLY A 92 -11.36 -12.12 1.37
CA GLY A 92 -12.22 -12.43 2.52
C GLY A 92 -13.72 -12.35 2.24
N ASP A 93 -14.12 -11.71 1.14
CA ASP A 93 -15.51 -11.60 0.67
C ASP A 93 -15.93 -12.78 -0.24
N CYS A 94 -15.05 -13.77 -0.45
CA CYS A 94 -15.39 -15.02 -1.12
C CYS A 94 -16.07 -15.98 -0.14
N ASP A 95 -17.31 -15.64 0.22
CA ASP A 95 -18.22 -16.49 0.98
C ASP A 95 -18.49 -17.77 0.16
N CYS A 96 -18.02 -18.90 0.67
CA CYS A 96 -18.26 -20.25 0.13
C CYS A 96 -19.53 -20.84 0.75
#